data_AF-A0A1H4SDV8-F1
#
_entry.id   AF-A0A1H4SDV8-F1
#
_cell.length_a   1.000
_cell.length_b   1.000
_cell.length_c   1.000
_cell.angle_alpha   90.00
_cell.angle_beta   90.00
_cell.angle_gamma   90.00
#
_symmetry.space_group_name_H-M   'P 1'
#
loop_
_entity.id
_entity.type
_entity.pdbx_description
1 polymer ?
#
loop_
_entity_poly.entity_id
_entity_poly.type
_entity_poly.pdbx_seq_one_letter_code
_entity_poly.pdbx_strand_id
1 'polypeptide(L)'
;MMIRKPALHPLGDTEYLLEQWGWWRMDGRGIPSYASPMLALMRDAMPSPAKSYCITDELACVVDAALARLCKRDQQMGDIVWLYFGAKWSAVRVGRYHHVSEGKARELMKAGVAWIDCVLEGIKDGGWAGYPGNYSDSPLCGLSKSQLEIART
;
A
#
# COMPACT_ATOMS: atom_id res chain seq x y z
N MET A 1 8.49 8.40 21.12
CA MET A 1 8.12 7.84 19.81
C MET A 1 9.21 8.22 18.82
N MET A 2 10.14 7.31 18.52
CA MET A 2 11.24 7.59 17.59
C MET A 2 10.71 7.47 16.16
N ILE A 3 10.42 8.61 15.54
CA ILE A 3 10.33 8.71 14.08
C ILE A 3 11.72 8.38 13.58
N ARG A 4 11.93 7.13 13.13
CA ARG A 4 13.10 6.80 12.33
C ARG A 4 12.92 7.56 11.03
N LYS A 5 13.49 8.77 10.94
CA LYS A 5 13.71 9.42 9.64
C LYS A 5 14.57 8.44 8.85
N PRO A 6 14.08 7.83 7.75
CA PRO A 6 14.98 7.12 6.87
C PRO A 6 15.98 8.15 6.35
N ALA A 7 17.25 7.90 6.66
CA ALA A 7 18.33 8.78 6.27
C ALA A 7 18.43 8.80 4.75
N LEU A 8 18.13 9.94 4.11
CA LEU A 8 18.59 10.38 2.78
C LEU A 8 18.86 9.25 1.76
N HIS A 9 17.96 8.29 1.65
CA HIS A 9 17.95 7.36 0.52
C HIS A 9 16.80 7.83 -0.37
N PRO A 10 17.01 8.05 -1.68
CA PRO A 10 15.91 8.37 -2.59
C PRO A 10 14.80 7.30 -2.50
N LEU A 11 15.18 6.04 -2.29
CA LEU A 11 14.26 4.93 -2.03
C LEU A 11 13.59 5.00 -0.65
N GLY A 12 14.24 5.59 0.36
CA GLY A 12 13.75 5.62 1.73
C GLY A 12 12.50 6.50 1.91
N ASP A 13 12.38 7.56 1.11
CA ASP A 13 11.18 8.40 1.10
C ASP A 13 9.99 7.67 0.47
N THR A 14 10.22 6.89 -0.58
CA THR A 14 9.19 6.12 -1.28
C THR A 14 8.78 4.86 -0.53
N GLU A 15 9.73 4.15 0.11
CA GLU A 15 9.42 3.06 1.05
C GLU A 15 8.56 3.59 2.21
N TYR A 16 8.93 4.74 2.78
CA TYR A 16 8.14 5.37 3.83
C TYR A 16 6.74 5.75 3.34
N LEU A 17 6.62 6.33 2.13
CA LEU A 17 5.33 6.65 1.53
C LEU A 17 4.45 5.40 1.36
N LEU A 18 5.03 4.28 0.88
CA LEU A 18 4.33 3.00 0.75
C LEU A 18 3.93 2.41 2.10
N GLU A 19 4.75 2.59 3.14
CA GLU A 19 4.37 2.23 4.50
C GLU A 19 3.16 3.02 4.98
N GLN A 20 3.14 4.35 4.75
CA GLN A 20 2.03 5.24 5.08
C GLN A 20 0.77 4.88 4.30
N TRP A 21 0.88 4.66 2.98
CA TRP A 21 -0.22 4.18 2.13
C TRP A 21 -0.78 2.85 2.65
N GLY A 22 0.09 1.93 3.06
CA GLY A 22 -0.34 0.67 3.67
C GLY A 22 -1.10 0.84 4.98
N TRP A 23 -0.74 1.83 5.80
CA TRP A 23 -1.49 2.17 7.01
C TRP A 23 -2.83 2.81 6.69
N TRP A 24 -2.87 3.72 5.72
CA TRP A 24 -4.10 4.32 5.19
C TRP A 24 -5.06 3.23 4.68
N ARG A 25 -4.58 2.23 3.94
CA ARG A 25 -5.39 1.09 3.45
C ARG A 25 -5.94 0.20 4.55
N MET A 26 -5.21 0.08 5.66
CA MET A 26 -5.65 -0.68 6.82
C MET A 26 -6.54 0.16 7.75
N ASP A 27 -6.67 1.46 7.48
CA ASP A 27 -7.65 2.27 8.18
C ASP A 27 -9.07 1.79 7.85
N GLY A 28 -9.92 1.71 8.87
CA GLY A 28 -11.25 1.08 8.77
C GLY A 28 -11.29 -0.46 8.75
N ARG A 29 -10.19 -1.17 8.42
CA ARG A 29 -10.13 -2.65 8.49
C ARG A 29 -9.79 -3.13 9.91
N GLY A 30 -10.67 -3.93 10.49
CA GLY A 30 -10.53 -4.45 11.86
C GLY A 30 -11.42 -3.75 12.89
N ILE A 31 -12.28 -2.82 12.47
CA ILE A 31 -13.42 -2.40 13.30
C ILE A 31 -14.48 -3.50 13.13
N PRO A 32 -14.84 -4.25 14.19
CA PRO A 32 -15.99 -5.13 14.11
C PRO A 32 -17.20 -4.26 13.76
N SER A 33 -17.91 -4.58 12.67
CA SER A 33 -19.20 -3.95 12.35
C SER A 33 -20.26 -4.21 13.45
N TYR A 34 -19.92 -5.04 14.44
CA TYR A 34 -20.68 -5.35 15.65
C TYR A 34 -19.94 -4.85 16.90
N ALA A 35 -19.73 -3.54 17.00
CA ALA A 35 -19.29 -2.91 18.23
C ALA A 35 -20.52 -2.49 19.04
N SER A 36 -20.57 -2.82 20.33
CA SER A 36 -21.63 -2.29 21.20
C SER A 36 -21.60 -0.76 21.15
N PRO A 37 -22.77 -0.07 21.25
CA PRO A 37 -22.82 1.39 21.29
C PRO A 37 -21.89 1.99 22.36
N MET A 38 -21.67 1.25 23.45
CA MET A 38 -20.74 1.61 24.52
C MET A 38 -19.27 1.61 24.07
N LEU A 39 -18.85 0.68 23.22
CA LEU A 39 -17.50 0.65 22.66
C LEU A 39 -17.25 1.85 21.72
N ALA A 40 -18.27 2.26 20.95
CA ALA A 40 -18.19 3.46 20.13
C ALA A 40 -18.03 4.73 20.98
N LEU A 41 -18.83 4.88 22.05
CA LEU A 41 -18.73 6.02 22.97
C LEU A 41 -17.38 6.07 23.71
N MET A 42 -16.86 4.93 24.16
CA MET A 42 -15.55 4.87 24.82
C MET A 42 -14.40 5.21 23.87
N ARG A 43 -14.50 4.83 22.59
CA ARG A 43 -13.52 5.21 21.56
C ARG A 43 -13.50 6.71 21.33
N ASP A 44 -14.67 7.35 21.23
CA ASP A 44 -14.75 8.78 20.96
C ASP A 44 -14.30 9.61 22.19
N ALA A 45 -14.59 9.11 23.39
CA ALA A 45 -14.22 9.77 24.64
C ALA A 45 -12.75 9.59 25.03
N MET A 46 -12.11 8.48 24.62
CA MET A 46 -10.72 8.19 24.95
C MET A 46 -9.82 8.43 23.74
N PRO A 47 -8.95 9.46 23.75
CA PRO A 47 -7.96 9.63 22.69
C PRO A 47 -7.04 8.40 22.67
N SER A 48 -7.28 7.52 21.70
CA SER A 48 -6.40 6.39 21.43
C SER A 48 -5.12 6.93 20.79
N PRO A 49 -3.93 6.38 21.08
CA PRO A 49 -2.70 6.70 20.35
C PRO A 49 -2.73 6.22 18.88
N ALA A 50 -3.89 5.80 18.40
CA ALA A 50 -4.05 5.06 17.17
C ALA A 50 -4.16 6.01 15.97
N LYS A 51 -3.16 5.85 15.10
CA LYS A 51 -3.13 6.18 13.66
C LYS A 51 -2.65 7.59 13.35
N SER A 52 -1.32 7.72 13.34
CA SER A 52 -0.62 8.84 12.72
C SER A 52 -0.05 8.36 11.39
N TYR A 53 -0.90 8.23 10.36
CA TYR A 53 -0.39 8.30 8.99
C TYR A 53 -0.53 9.74 8.50
N CYS A 54 0.47 10.24 7.79
CA CYS A 54 0.51 11.63 7.31
C CYS A 54 0.20 11.75 5.80
N ILE A 55 -0.23 10.66 5.16
CA ILE A 55 -0.55 10.64 3.74
C ILE A 55 -1.96 11.22 3.49
N THR A 56 -2.11 12.02 2.44
CA THR A 56 -3.40 12.53 1.97
C THR A 56 -4.09 11.49 1.08
N ASP A 57 -5.43 11.48 1.05
CA ASP A 57 -6.21 10.55 0.22
C ASP A 57 -5.86 10.65 -1.28
N GLU A 58 -5.59 11.86 -1.77
CA GLU A 58 -5.16 12.10 -3.15
C GLU A 58 -3.82 11.41 -3.45
N LEU A 59 -2.83 11.56 -2.55
CA LEU A 59 -1.53 10.93 -2.72
C LEU A 59 -1.63 9.40 -2.61
N ALA A 60 -2.48 8.89 -1.72
CA ALA A 60 -2.77 7.47 -1.62
C ALA A 60 -3.38 6.91 -2.92
N CYS A 61 -4.31 7.64 -3.54
CA CYS A 61 -4.90 7.26 -4.83
C CYS A 61 -3.87 7.22 -5.97
N VAL A 62 -2.93 8.18 -6.00
CA VAL A 62 -1.84 8.19 -6.99
C VAL A 62 -0.94 6.97 -6.83
N VAL A 63 -0.64 6.57 -5.59
CA VAL A 63 0.13 5.35 -5.29
C VAL A 63 -0.64 4.09 -5.72
N ASP A 64 -1.94 4.00 -5.43
CA ASP A 64 -2.79 2.90 -5.92
C ASP A 64 -2.78 2.83 -7.46
N ALA A 65 -2.86 3.96 -8.16
CA ALA A 65 -2.79 4.02 -9.61
C ALA A 65 -1.41 3.62 -10.18
N ALA A 66 -0.33 3.98 -9.50
CA ALA A 66 1.02 3.53 -9.86
C ALA A 66 1.13 2.00 -9.68
N LEU A 67 0.70 1.47 -8.53
CA LEU A 67 0.75 0.04 -8.24
C LEU A 67 -0.12 -0.78 -9.19
N ALA A 68 -1.29 -0.27 -9.56
CA ALA A 68 -2.14 -0.82 -10.61
C ALA A 68 -1.42 -1.00 -11.95
N ARG A 69 -0.67 0.02 -12.38
CA ARG A 69 0.15 -0.05 -13.60
C ARG A 69 1.30 -1.04 -13.42
N LEU A 70 1.84 -1.17 -12.22
CA LEU A 70 2.84 -2.18 -11.91
C LEU A 70 2.28 -3.58 -12.07
N CYS A 71 1.10 -3.88 -11.51
CA CYS A 71 0.46 -5.19 -11.66
C CYS A 71 0.18 -5.51 -13.14
N LYS A 72 -0.24 -4.52 -13.94
CA LYS A 72 -0.42 -4.72 -15.40
C LYS A 72 0.89 -5.05 -16.13
N ARG A 73 2.02 -4.53 -15.66
CA ARG A 73 3.35 -4.78 -16.25
C ARG A 73 3.96 -6.08 -15.76
N ASP A 74 3.91 -6.33 -14.46
CA ASP A 74 4.43 -7.51 -13.77
C ASP A 74 3.55 -7.81 -12.56
N GLN A 75 2.69 -8.82 -12.71
CA GLN A 75 1.75 -9.23 -11.67
C GLN A 75 2.46 -9.71 -10.40
N GLN A 76 3.59 -10.42 -10.54
CA GLN A 76 4.30 -10.99 -9.41
C GLN A 76 4.94 -9.87 -8.56
N MET A 77 5.56 -8.89 -9.22
CA MET A 77 6.17 -7.77 -8.52
C MET A 77 5.12 -6.86 -7.87
N GLY A 78 4.00 -6.61 -8.55
CA GLY A 78 2.87 -5.86 -8.00
C GLY A 78 2.23 -6.54 -6.79
N ASP A 79 1.99 -7.84 -6.87
CA ASP A 79 1.44 -8.64 -5.78
C ASP A 79 2.35 -8.62 -4.54
N ILE A 80 3.68 -8.71 -4.72
CA ILE A 80 4.65 -8.66 -3.62
C ILE A 80 4.57 -7.31 -2.89
N VAL A 81 4.56 -6.19 -3.62
CA VAL A 81 4.46 -4.84 -3.03
C VAL A 81 3.11 -4.67 -2.32
N TRP A 82 2.03 -5.11 -2.94
CA TRP A 82 0.68 -5.07 -2.36
C TRP A 82 0.57 -5.86 -1.06
N LEU A 83 1.03 -7.12 -1.06
CA LEU A 83 0.95 -8.00 0.11
C LEU A 83 1.83 -7.51 1.25
N TYR A 84 3.03 -7.01 0.94
CA TYR A 84 3.95 -6.52 1.95
C TYR A 84 3.50 -5.19 2.57
N PHE A 85 3.24 -4.18 1.74
CA PHE A 85 2.90 -2.83 2.25
C PHE A 85 1.41 -2.68 2.58
N GLY A 86 0.52 -3.15 1.70
CA GLY A 86 -0.93 -2.99 1.81
C GLY A 86 -1.58 -3.96 2.80
N ALA A 87 -1.23 -5.25 2.71
CA ALA A 87 -1.76 -6.27 3.64
C ALA A 87 -0.89 -6.47 4.89
N LYS A 88 0.26 -5.79 4.99
CA LYS A 88 1.23 -5.90 6.11
C LYS A 88 1.72 -7.32 6.36
N TRP A 89 1.83 -8.14 5.31
CA TRP A 89 2.40 -9.48 5.42
C TRP A 89 3.93 -9.42 5.60
N SER A 90 4.49 -10.37 6.35
CA SER A 90 5.95 -10.49 6.45
C SER A 90 6.56 -10.97 5.13
N ALA A 91 7.79 -10.54 4.84
CA ALA A 91 8.51 -10.94 3.62
C ALA A 91 8.63 -12.47 3.47
N VAL A 92 8.75 -13.19 4.59
CA VAL A 92 8.74 -14.67 4.63
C VAL A 92 7.40 -15.23 4.16
N ARG A 93 6.28 -14.66 4.62
CA ARG A 93 4.94 -15.10 4.22
C ARG A 93 4.69 -14.83 2.74
N VAL A 94 5.10 -13.67 2.24
CA VAL A 94 4.99 -13.30 0.82
C VAL A 94 5.83 -14.23 -0.04
N GLY A 95 7.08 -14.53 0.36
CA GLY A 95 7.94 -15.47 -0.35
C GLY A 95 7.33 -16.88 -0.44
N ARG A 96 6.77 -17.39 0.66
CA ARG A 96 6.06 -18.67 0.67
C ARG A 96 4.85 -18.68 -0.26
N TYR A 97 4.08 -17.60 -0.31
CA TYR A 97 2.91 -17.49 -1.18
C TYR A 97 3.27 -17.52 -2.67
N HIS A 98 4.39 -16.90 -3.06
CA HIS A 98 4.88 -16.90 -4.44
C HIS A 98 5.92 -18.00 -4.75
N HIS A 99 6.14 -18.95 -3.84
CA HIS A 99 7.15 -20.01 -3.97
C HIS A 99 8.57 -19.49 -4.28
N VAL A 100 8.94 -18.32 -3.75
CA VAL A 100 10.27 -17.72 -3.90
C VAL A 100 11.00 -17.65 -2.56
N SER A 101 12.33 -17.63 -2.59
CA SER A 101 13.13 -17.40 -1.38
C SER A 101 12.87 -16.01 -0.81
N GLU A 102 13.01 -15.83 0.50
CA GLU A 102 12.84 -14.54 1.16
C GLU A 102 13.77 -13.47 0.55
N GLY A 103 15.02 -13.83 0.26
CA GLY A 103 15.97 -12.93 -0.41
C GLY A 103 15.44 -12.47 -1.77
N LYS A 104 14.92 -13.40 -2.59
CA LYS A 104 14.36 -13.03 -3.90
C LYS A 104 13.11 -12.15 -3.76
N ALA A 105 12.26 -12.41 -2.77
CA ALA A 105 11.09 -11.57 -2.49
C ALA A 105 11.48 -10.14 -2.09
N ARG A 106 12.51 -9.98 -1.24
CA ARG A 106 13.03 -8.65 -0.85
C ARG A 106 13.64 -7.90 -2.03
N GLU A 107 14.34 -8.59 -2.91
CA GLU A 107 14.93 -7.97 -4.10
C GLU A 107 13.84 -7.54 -5.11
N LEU A 108 12.81 -8.38 -5.34
CA LEU A 108 11.66 -7.99 -6.16
C LEU A 108 10.87 -6.84 -5.53
N MET A 109 10.75 -6.81 -4.21
CA MET A 109 10.13 -5.71 -3.49
C MET A 109 10.88 -4.39 -3.71
N LYS A 110 12.20 -4.36 -3.55
CA LYS A 110 13.03 -3.17 -3.83
C LYS A 110 12.91 -2.72 -5.28
N ALA A 111 12.90 -3.66 -6.23
CA ALA A 111 12.69 -3.36 -7.64
C ALA A 111 11.31 -2.74 -7.89
N GLY A 112 10.26 -3.24 -7.21
CA GLY A 112 8.92 -2.67 -7.26
C GLY A 112 8.85 -1.25 -6.69
N VAL A 113 9.51 -1.01 -5.54
CA VAL A 113 9.62 0.32 -4.94
C VAL A 113 10.31 1.29 -5.89
N ALA A 114 11.47 0.92 -6.44
CA ALA A 114 12.20 1.75 -7.38
C ALA A 114 11.38 2.08 -8.64
N TRP A 115 10.58 1.13 -9.13
CA TRP A 115 9.70 1.37 -10.26
C TRP A 115 8.59 2.39 -9.92
N ILE A 116 8.00 2.29 -8.73
CA ILE A 116 6.99 3.24 -8.25
C ILE A 116 7.59 4.63 -8.10
N ASP A 117 8.80 4.72 -7.53
CA ASP A 117 9.57 5.96 -7.38
C ASP A 117 9.72 6.69 -8.73
N CYS A 118 10.19 5.98 -9.76
CA CYS A 118 10.32 6.54 -11.11
C CYS A 118 8.99 7.02 -11.69
N VAL A 119 7.89 6.32 -11.42
CA VAL A 119 6.55 6.72 -11.89
C VAL A 119 6.07 7.98 -11.17
N LEU A 120 6.31 8.09 -9.87
CA LEU A 120 5.94 9.26 -9.07
C LEU A 120 6.78 10.49 -9.46
N GLU A 121 8.08 10.31 -9.69
CA GLU A 121 8.96 11.37 -10.20
C GLU A 121 8.48 11.87 -11.56
N GLY A 122 8.13 10.96 -12.48
CA GLY A 122 7.57 11.33 -13.78
C GLY A 122 6.23 12.09 -13.70
N ILE A 123 5.39 11.81 -12.69
CA ILE A 123 4.15 12.56 -12.44
C ILE A 123 4.45 13.96 -11.90
N LYS A 124 5.50 14.10 -11.10
CA LYS A 124 5.91 15.37 -10.47
C LYS A 124 6.56 16.32 -11.48
N ASP A 125 7.40 15.79 -12.38
CA ASP A 125 8.14 16.59 -13.37
C ASP A 125 7.32 16.86 -14.63
N GLY A 126 6.52 15.90 -15.05
CA GLY A 126 5.66 16.00 -16.22
C GLY A 126 4.24 16.35 -15.80
N GLY A 127 3.97 17.65 -15.62
CA GLY A 127 2.63 18.21 -15.50
C GLY A 127 1.65 17.48 -16.42
N TRP A 128 0.87 16.63 -15.77
CA TRP A 128 -0.05 15.63 -16.29
C TRP A 128 -0.63 15.86 -17.71
N ALA A 129 -0.05 15.22 -18.73
CA ALA A 129 -0.56 15.22 -20.12
C ALA A 129 -1.23 13.89 -20.53
N GLY A 130 -1.78 13.10 -19.59
CA GLY A 130 -2.22 11.72 -19.89
C GLY A 130 -3.29 11.09 -18.99
N TYR A 131 -4.19 11.89 -18.41
CA TYR A 131 -5.49 11.64 -17.68
C TYR A 131 -6.59 11.19 -18.60
N PRO A 132 -6.76 9.90 -18.96
CA PRO A 132 -8.14 9.46 -19.11
C PRO A 132 -8.73 9.56 -17.72
N GLY A 133 -9.33 10.72 -17.42
CA GLY A 133 -10.20 10.89 -16.29
C GLY A 133 -11.33 9.91 -16.44
N ASN A 134 -11.26 8.80 -15.71
CA ASN A 134 -12.35 7.88 -15.45
C ASN A 134 -12.01 7.12 -14.16
N TYR A 135 -12.53 7.62 -13.04
CA TYR A 135 -12.52 6.93 -11.74
C TYR A 135 -13.18 5.53 -11.80
N SER A 136 -13.84 5.18 -12.91
CA SER A 136 -14.47 3.88 -13.18
C SER A 136 -13.47 2.77 -13.55
N ASP A 137 -12.21 3.08 -13.89
CA ASP A 137 -11.17 2.09 -14.20
C ASP A 137 -10.23 1.80 -13.02
N SER A 138 -10.76 1.90 -11.79
CA SER A 138 -10.07 1.42 -10.60
C SER A 138 -9.82 -0.10 -10.76
N PRO A 139 -8.57 -0.59 -10.82
CA PRO A 139 -8.26 -2.00 -11.04
C PRO A 139 -8.34 -2.82 -9.75
N LEU A 140 -9.45 -2.66 -9.05
CA LEU A 140 -10.04 -3.80 -8.33
C LEU A 140 -10.42 -4.93 -9.31
N CYS A 141 -10.42 -4.66 -10.62
CA CYS A 141 -10.74 -5.62 -11.68
C CYS A 141 -9.58 -6.55 -12.12
N GLY A 142 -8.37 -6.42 -11.54
CA GLY A 142 -7.22 -7.29 -11.87
C GLY A 142 -6.83 -8.29 -10.80
N LEU A 143 -7.45 -8.24 -9.62
CA LEU A 143 -7.20 -9.20 -8.56
C LEU A 143 -7.81 -10.55 -9.00
N SER A 144 -6.97 -11.54 -9.24
CA SER A 144 -7.44 -12.93 -9.34
C SER A 144 -8.28 -13.26 -8.10
N LYS A 145 -9.25 -14.16 -8.21
CA LYS A 145 -10.16 -14.52 -7.10
C LYS A 145 -9.42 -14.80 -5.78
N SER A 146 -8.19 -15.33 -5.85
CA SER A 146 -7.32 -15.55 -4.70
C SER A 146 -6.86 -14.28 -3.99
N GLN A 147 -6.57 -13.19 -4.71
CA GLN A 147 -6.19 -11.91 -4.11
C GLN A 147 -7.38 -11.18 -3.44
N LEU A 148 -8.61 -11.39 -3.94
CA LEU A 148 -9.84 -10.89 -3.30
C LEU A 148 -10.21 -11.67 -2.04
N GLU A 149 -9.96 -12.99 -1.99
CA GLU A 149 -10.12 -13.80 -0.78
C GLU A 149 -9.11 -13.44 0.32
N ILE A 150 -7.87 -13.12 -0.06
CA ILE A 150 -6.83 -12.64 0.87
C ILE A 150 -7.18 -11.27 1.46
N ALA A 151 -7.88 -10.41 0.71
CA ALA A 151 -8.35 -9.12 1.23
C ALA A 151 -9.56 -9.25 2.18
N ARG A 152 -10.18 -10.43 2.31
CA ARG A 152 -11.34 -10.69 3.19
C ARG A 152 -10.99 -11.45 4.47
N THR A 153 -9.75 -11.91 4.63
CA THR A 153 -9.21 -12.52 5.86
C THR A 153 -8.23 -11.59 6.56
#